data_AF-A0A2A9CLC6-F1
#
_entry.id   AF-A0A2A9CLC6-F1
#
_cell.length_a   1.000
_cell.length_b   1.000
_cell.length_c   1.000
_cell.angle_alpha   90.00
_cell.angle_beta   90.00
_cell.angle_gamma   90.00
#
_symmetry.space_group_name_H-M   'P 1'
#
loop_
_entity.id
_entity.type
_entity.pdbx_description
1 polymer ?
#
loop_
_entity_poly.entity_id
_entity_poly.type
_entity_poly.pdbx_seq_one_letter_code
_entity_poly.pdbx_strand_id
1 'polypeptide(L)'
;MKIVVGGQVDKKEVEALVKEHGPDGVETLVKSDVEAAMAVKTGQADYYVGACHTGGGGALAMAIAIIGKPSCETVSMPGRKPNEEKILQAVKDGKKAFGFTADHMETAVPMIMRAIKAL
;
A
#
# COMPACT_ATOMS: atom_id res chain seq x y z
N MET A 1 -12.03 -8.98 0.01
CA MET A 1 -11.20 -7.77 -0.25
C MET A 1 -9.94 -8.21 -0.95
N LYS A 2 -9.51 -7.49 -1.99
CA LYS A 2 -8.35 -7.85 -2.80
C LYS A 2 -7.29 -6.76 -2.78
N ILE A 3 -6.08 -7.13 -2.37
CA ILE A 3 -4.95 -6.22 -2.23
C ILE A 3 -3.82 -6.68 -3.16
N VAL A 4 -3.36 -5.79 -4.02
CA VAL A 4 -2.21 -6.05 -4.89
C VAL A 4 -0.94 -5.49 -4.26
N VAL A 5 0.12 -6.30 -4.27
CA VAL A 5 1.44 -5.92 -3.78
C VAL A 5 2.32 -5.53 -4.96
N GLY A 6 2.61 -4.23 -5.04
CA GLY A 6 3.58 -3.62 -5.96
C GLY A 6 4.85 -3.21 -5.23
N GLY A 7 5.38 -2.04 -5.54
CA GLY A 7 6.65 -1.53 -5.07
C GLY A 7 7.87 -2.14 -5.79
N GLN A 8 9.06 -1.66 -5.42
CA GLN A 8 10.31 -2.11 -6.03
C GLN A 8 10.96 -3.28 -5.29
N VAL A 9 10.68 -3.44 -4.01
CA VAL A 9 11.40 -4.38 -3.11
C VAL A 9 10.45 -5.09 -2.15
N ASP A 10 10.91 -6.19 -1.57
CA ASP A 10 10.32 -6.91 -0.42
C ASP A 10 8.85 -7.32 -0.58
N LYS A 11 8.43 -7.65 -1.81
CA LYS A 11 7.03 -7.93 -2.12
C LYS A 11 6.46 -9.14 -1.39
N LYS A 12 7.27 -10.16 -1.15
CA LYS A 12 6.82 -11.40 -0.49
C LYS A 12 6.60 -11.17 1.01
N GLU A 13 7.48 -10.39 1.61
CA GLU A 13 7.44 -9.97 3.01
C GLU A 13 6.24 -9.04 3.23
N VAL A 14 6.06 -8.05 2.35
CA VAL A 14 4.86 -7.19 2.36
C VAL A 14 3.59 -8.02 2.17
N GLU A 15 3.56 -8.98 1.25
CA GLU A 15 2.41 -9.87 1.08
C GLU A 15 2.11 -10.68 2.34
N ALA A 16 3.14 -11.24 2.99
CA ALA A 16 2.97 -12.00 4.23
C ALA A 16 2.36 -11.12 5.33
N LEU A 17 2.87 -9.91 5.53
CA LEU A 17 2.33 -8.95 6.51
C LEU A 17 0.89 -8.52 6.18
N VAL A 18 0.55 -8.38 4.89
CA VAL A 18 -0.83 -8.10 4.46
C VAL A 18 -1.75 -9.27 4.80
N LYS A 19 -1.33 -10.52 4.58
CA LYS A 19 -2.13 -11.70 4.96
C LYS A 19 -2.29 -11.83 6.47
N GLU A 20 -1.23 -11.54 7.22
CA GLU A 20 -1.21 -11.64 8.68
C GLU A 20 -2.11 -10.58 9.34
N HIS A 21 -2.05 -9.34 8.87
CA HIS A 21 -2.74 -8.22 9.51
C HIS A 21 -3.99 -7.75 8.78
N GLY A 22 -4.22 -8.21 7.55
CA GLY A 22 -5.38 -7.90 6.72
C GLY A 22 -6.69 -8.50 7.24
N PRO A 23 -7.84 -8.09 6.67
CA PRO A 23 -9.14 -8.65 7.02
C PRO A 23 -9.24 -10.14 6.70
N ASP A 24 -10.13 -10.83 7.40
CA ASP A 24 -10.40 -12.24 7.16
C ASP A 24 -10.81 -12.46 5.70
N GLY A 25 -10.17 -13.44 5.05
CA GLY A 25 -10.40 -13.72 3.63
C GLY A 25 -9.82 -12.66 2.67
N VAL A 26 -8.83 -11.85 3.10
CA VAL A 26 -8.08 -10.99 2.19
C VAL A 26 -7.39 -11.82 1.11
N GLU A 27 -7.65 -11.49 -0.15
CA GLU A 27 -6.93 -12.03 -1.29
C GLU A 27 -5.76 -11.12 -1.63
N THR A 28 -4.59 -11.70 -1.88
CA THR A 28 -3.40 -10.95 -2.29
C THR A 28 -2.85 -11.45 -3.62
N LEU A 29 -2.27 -10.52 -4.39
CA LEU A 29 -1.50 -10.85 -5.59
C LEU A 29 -0.24 -9.99 -5.64
N VAL A 30 0.92 -10.63 -5.70
CA VAL A 30 2.18 -9.96 -6.01
C VAL A 30 2.24 -9.70 -7.51
N LYS A 31 2.48 -8.44 -7.91
CA LYS A 31 2.49 -8.00 -9.30
C LYS A 31 3.64 -7.04 -9.57
N SER A 32 3.93 -6.77 -10.84
CA SER A 32 4.73 -5.59 -11.18
C SER A 32 3.99 -4.31 -10.81
N ASP A 33 4.71 -3.20 -10.63
CA ASP A 33 4.10 -1.92 -10.24
C ASP A 33 3.03 -1.43 -11.21
N VAL A 34 3.30 -1.63 -12.51
CA VAL A 34 2.36 -1.27 -13.58
C VAL A 34 1.11 -2.12 -13.47
N GLU A 35 1.23 -3.45 -13.37
CA GLU A 35 0.08 -4.36 -13.29
C GLU A 35 -0.74 -4.16 -12.01
N ALA A 36 -0.07 -3.91 -10.88
CA ALA A 36 -0.73 -3.64 -9.61
C ALA A 36 -1.53 -2.33 -9.68
N ALA A 37 -0.93 -1.25 -10.19
CA ALA A 37 -1.62 0.02 -10.37
C ALA A 37 -2.79 -0.10 -11.37
N MET A 38 -2.62 -0.86 -12.46
CA MET A 38 -3.69 -1.14 -13.42
C MET A 38 -4.83 -1.97 -12.82
N ALA A 39 -4.52 -2.94 -11.95
CA ALA A 39 -5.53 -3.72 -11.25
C ALA A 39 -6.44 -2.82 -10.39
N VAL A 40 -5.86 -1.85 -9.67
CA VAL A 40 -6.65 -0.85 -8.92
C VAL A 40 -7.44 0.06 -9.85
N LYS A 41 -6.82 0.56 -10.93
CA LYS A 41 -7.50 1.43 -11.91
C LYS A 41 -8.75 0.80 -12.51
N THR A 42 -8.67 -0.51 -12.78
CA THR A 42 -9.71 -1.28 -13.47
C THR A 42 -10.70 -1.96 -12.52
N GLY A 43 -10.54 -1.77 -11.20
CA GLY A 43 -11.41 -2.39 -10.20
C GLY A 43 -11.18 -3.89 -9.98
N GLN A 44 -10.08 -4.45 -10.49
CA GLN A 44 -9.69 -5.84 -10.24
C GLN A 44 -9.03 -6.05 -8.88
N ALA A 45 -8.65 -4.96 -8.20
CA ALA A 45 -8.15 -4.92 -6.84
C ALA A 45 -8.65 -3.66 -6.13
N ASP A 46 -8.88 -3.76 -4.82
CA ASP A 46 -9.38 -2.68 -3.99
C ASP A 46 -8.25 -1.71 -3.59
N TYR A 47 -7.11 -2.29 -3.20
CA TYR A 47 -5.96 -1.54 -2.68
C TYR A 47 -4.64 -1.99 -3.30
N TYR A 48 -3.70 -1.05 -3.35
CA TYR A 48 -2.29 -1.25 -3.67
C TYR A 48 -1.45 -0.97 -2.42
N VAL A 49 -0.48 -1.84 -2.16
CA VAL A 49 0.58 -1.59 -1.17
C VAL A 49 1.94 -1.89 -1.79
N GLY A 50 2.92 -1.04 -1.53
CA GLY A 50 4.25 -1.21 -2.11
C GLY A 50 5.35 -0.56 -1.28
N ALA A 51 6.54 -1.18 -1.32
CA ALA A 51 7.74 -0.68 -0.66
C ALA A 51 8.81 -0.23 -1.66
N CYS A 52 9.64 0.72 -1.25
CA CYS A 52 10.93 1.02 -1.87
C CYS A 52 11.90 1.55 -0.81
N HIS A 53 13.15 1.87 -1.15
CA HIS A 53 14.11 2.38 -0.16
C HIS A 53 13.77 3.76 0.41
N THR A 54 12.97 4.57 -0.30
CA THR A 54 12.60 5.93 0.14
C THR A 54 11.15 6.05 0.57
N GLY A 55 10.34 5.01 0.34
CA GLY A 55 8.89 4.95 0.53
C GLY A 55 8.01 5.82 -0.37
N GLY A 56 8.58 6.83 -1.01
CA GLY A 56 7.91 7.66 -2.01
C GLY A 56 8.06 7.09 -3.41
N GLY A 57 9.01 7.66 -4.17
CA GLY A 57 9.18 7.49 -5.62
C GLY A 57 8.99 6.05 -6.09
N GLY A 58 9.90 5.15 -5.74
CA GLY A 58 9.84 3.75 -6.19
C GLY A 58 8.63 2.95 -5.68
N ALA A 59 8.01 3.34 -4.57
CA ALA A 59 6.89 2.60 -4.00
C ALA A 59 5.57 2.93 -4.71
N LEU A 60 5.46 4.14 -5.26
CA LEU A 60 4.20 4.69 -5.78
C LEU A 60 4.30 5.34 -7.17
N ALA A 61 5.47 5.44 -7.80
CA ALA A 61 5.63 6.17 -9.06
C ALA A 61 4.60 5.73 -10.11
N MET A 62 4.44 4.41 -10.31
CA MET A 62 3.47 3.92 -11.27
C MET A 62 2.02 4.06 -10.80
N ALA A 63 1.75 3.86 -9.51
CA ALA A 63 0.42 4.11 -8.95
C ALA A 63 0.00 5.58 -9.19
N ILE A 64 0.88 6.54 -8.89
CA ILE A 64 0.63 7.97 -9.09
C ILE A 64 0.39 8.26 -10.58
N ALA A 65 1.19 7.69 -11.48
CA ALA A 65 1.04 7.89 -12.92
C ALA A 65 -0.28 7.31 -13.48
N ILE A 66 -0.77 6.19 -12.93
CA ILE A 66 -1.88 5.42 -13.50
C ILE A 66 -3.23 5.76 -12.85
N ILE A 67 -3.28 5.85 -11.52
CA ILE A 67 -4.50 6.13 -10.73
C ILE A 67 -4.53 7.54 -10.10
N GLY A 68 -3.47 8.34 -10.33
CA GLY A 68 -3.39 9.73 -9.91
C GLY A 68 -2.90 9.92 -8.48
N LYS A 69 -2.14 11.00 -8.25
CA LYS A 69 -1.67 11.41 -6.91
C LYS A 69 -2.78 11.51 -5.86
N PRO A 70 -4.00 11.99 -6.16
CA PRO A 70 -5.10 12.03 -5.19
C PRO A 70 -5.50 10.67 -4.65
N SER A 71 -5.18 9.57 -5.33
CA SER A 71 -5.49 8.19 -4.90
C SER A 71 -4.34 7.53 -4.12
N CYS A 72 -3.20 8.21 -3.96
CA CYS A 72 -1.99 7.64 -3.39
C CYS A 72 -1.56 8.35 -2.10
N GLU A 73 -1.04 7.60 -1.14
CA GLU A 73 -0.52 8.11 0.12
C GLU A 73 0.88 7.55 0.41
N THR A 74 1.83 8.43 0.72
CA THR A 74 3.18 8.02 1.14
C THR A 74 3.18 7.92 2.66
N VAL A 75 3.01 6.71 3.17
CA VAL A 75 2.86 6.40 4.59
C VAL A 75 4.14 6.67 5.39
N SER A 76 5.31 6.37 4.82
CA SER A 76 6.58 6.59 5.50
C SER A 76 7.74 6.81 4.54
N MET A 77 8.82 7.42 5.04
CA MET A 77 10.06 7.67 4.32
C MET A 77 11.23 7.61 5.33
N PRO A 78 12.49 7.54 4.91
CA PRO A 78 13.63 7.68 5.82
C PRO A 78 13.49 8.94 6.70
N GLY A 79 13.62 8.76 8.02
CA GLY A 79 13.41 9.83 9.01
C GLY A 79 11.95 10.22 9.30
N ARG A 80 10.97 9.66 8.57
CA ARG A 80 9.53 9.88 8.80
C ARG A 80 8.80 8.55 9.01
N LYS A 81 8.58 8.20 10.27
CA LYS A 81 7.83 6.99 10.66
C LYS A 81 6.36 7.05 10.22
N PRO A 82 5.70 5.89 10.01
CA PRO A 82 4.25 5.81 9.84
C PRO A 82 3.50 6.49 10.99
N ASN A 83 2.32 7.04 10.70
CA ASN A 83 1.43 7.63 11.70
C ASN A 83 0.00 7.10 11.48
N GLU A 84 -0.55 6.43 12.48
CA GLU A 84 -1.84 5.74 12.38
C GLU A 84 -3.01 6.66 12.04
N GLU A 85 -3.10 7.82 12.68
CA GLU A 85 -4.18 8.78 12.47
C GLU A 85 -4.18 9.30 11.02
N LYS A 86 -3.00 9.61 10.48
CA LYS A 86 -2.86 10.03 9.09
C LYS A 86 -3.22 8.91 8.10
N ILE A 87 -2.85 7.67 8.39
CA ILE A 87 -3.20 6.52 7.54
C ILE A 87 -4.71 6.29 7.57
N LEU A 88 -5.34 6.35 8.74
CA LEU A 88 -6.79 6.24 8.87
C LEU A 88 -7.51 7.35 8.11
N GLN A 89 -7.05 8.59 8.22
CA GLN A 89 -7.62 9.70 7.48
C GLN A 89 -7.45 9.50 5.97
N ALA A 90 -6.27 9.07 5.51
CA ALA A 90 -6.03 8.75 4.10
C ALA A 90 -6.99 7.67 3.57
N VAL A 91 -7.22 6.62 4.34
CA VAL A 91 -8.20 5.58 3.97
C VAL A 91 -9.61 6.16 3.87
N LYS A 92 -10.04 7.00 4.83
CA LYS A 92 -11.34 7.70 4.80
C LYS A 92 -11.48 8.67 3.63
N ASP A 93 -10.37 9.31 3.23
CA ASP A 93 -10.31 10.20 2.07
C ASP A 93 -10.33 9.45 0.73
N GLY A 94 -10.47 8.11 0.76
CA GLY A 94 -10.57 7.28 -0.44
C GLY A 94 -9.23 6.97 -1.10
N LYS A 95 -8.10 7.12 -0.40
CA LYS A 95 -6.79 6.69 -0.91
C LYS A 95 -6.80 5.17 -1.13
N LYS A 96 -6.27 4.74 -2.26
CA LYS A 96 -6.25 3.32 -2.68
C LYS A 96 -4.84 2.73 -2.77
N ALA A 97 -3.80 3.55 -2.87
CA ALA A 97 -2.42 3.08 -2.97
C ALA A 97 -1.54 3.65 -1.86
N PHE A 98 -0.86 2.78 -1.12
CA PHE A 98 -0.05 3.15 0.02
C PHE A 98 1.41 2.73 -0.19
N GLY A 99 2.31 3.71 -0.11
CA GLY A 99 3.76 3.53 -0.28
C GLY A 99 4.51 3.79 1.01
N PHE A 100 5.49 2.97 1.33
CA PHE A 100 6.31 3.11 2.54
C PHE A 100 7.74 2.63 2.30
N THR A 101 8.67 3.09 3.14
CA THR A 101 10.03 2.55 3.06
C THR A 101 10.06 1.12 3.56
N ALA A 102 10.86 0.26 2.93
CA ALA A 102 11.09 -1.13 3.34
C ALA A 102 11.45 -1.24 4.84
N ASP A 103 12.28 -0.32 5.33
CA ASP A 103 12.70 -0.24 6.75
C ASP A 103 11.52 -0.12 7.73
N HIS A 104 10.36 0.32 7.26
CA HIS A 104 9.17 0.51 8.08
C HIS A 104 8.06 -0.51 7.80
N MET A 105 8.24 -1.52 6.94
CA MET A 105 7.14 -2.43 6.52
C MET A 105 6.42 -3.10 7.70
N GLU A 106 7.18 -3.55 8.71
CA GLU A 106 6.69 -4.16 9.96
C GLU A 106 5.80 -3.25 10.80
N THR A 107 5.83 -1.94 10.55
CA THR A 107 4.96 -0.96 11.23
C THR A 107 3.93 -0.37 10.28
N ALA A 108 4.29 -0.10 9.03
CA ALA A 108 3.41 0.50 8.04
C ALA A 108 2.28 -0.46 7.63
N VAL A 109 2.59 -1.71 7.29
CA VAL A 109 1.59 -2.68 6.80
C VAL A 109 0.51 -2.94 7.84
N PRO A 110 0.84 -3.26 9.12
CA PRO A 110 -0.21 -3.46 10.13
C PRO A 110 -1.10 -2.23 10.32
N MET A 111 -0.52 -1.02 10.29
CA MET A 111 -1.30 0.22 10.44
C MET A 111 -2.24 0.47 9.27
N ILE A 112 -1.80 0.23 8.02
CA ILE A 112 -2.64 0.32 6.82
C ILE A 112 -3.77 -0.70 6.90
N MET A 113 -3.47 -1.95 7.27
CA MET A 113 -4.49 -2.99 7.35
C MET A 113 -5.53 -2.70 8.44
N ARG A 114 -5.10 -2.21 9.62
CA ARG A 114 -6.03 -1.74 10.67
C ARG A 114 -6.93 -0.61 10.19
N ALA A 115 -6.38 0.37 9.47
CA ALA A 115 -7.16 1.48 8.93
C ALA A 115 -8.20 1.00 7.91
N ILE A 116 -7.83 0.07 7.03
CA ILE A 116 -8.75 -0.51 6.03
C ILE A 116 -9.86 -1.35 6.69
N LYS A 117 -9.56 -2.08 7.77
CA LYS A 117 -10.56 -2.84 8.56
C LYS A 117 -11.59 -1.96 9.28
N ALA A 118 -11.24 -0.70 9.53
CA ALA A 118 -12.07 0.25 10.28
C ALA A 118 -13.06 1.02 9.40
N LEU A 119 -13.06 0.79 8.08
CA LEU A 119 -14.09 1.23 7.15
C LEU A 119 -15.30 0.30 7.18
#